data_AF-A0A2N6A3G8-F1
#
_entry.id   AF-A0A2N6A3G8-F1
#
_cell.length_a   1.000
_cell.length_b   1.000
_cell.length_c   1.000
_cell.angle_alpha   90.00
_cell.angle_beta   90.00
_cell.angle_gamma   90.00
#
_symmetry.space_group_name_H-M   'P 1'
#
loop_
_entity.id
_entity.type
_entity.pdbx_description
1 polymer ?
#
loop_
_entity_poly.entity_id
_entity_poly.type
_entity_poly.pdbx_seq_one_letter_code
_entity_poly.pdbx_strand_id
1 'polypeptide(L)'
;MKNDEKKDTNLTGANMTEVMFFLIREIAFIILPLIVISIIFIIQYSLTALFHTPEWSFASALLFGQTIIRVSSATAGYKNKVDITNGFISIIIVLGLVPSLTFLTLMLVLDTPPIGLIYAQICLFILAIFTYFLLGGAFYAIEKEDKK
;
A
#
# COMPACT_ATOMS: atom_id res chain seq x y z
N MET A 1 -32.90 1.99 -43.52
CA MET A 1 -32.30 0.63 -43.60
C MET A 1 -30.85 0.76 -43.17
N LYS A 2 -30.57 0.66 -41.87
CA LYS A 2 -30.51 -0.56 -41.04
C LYS A 2 -29.29 -1.40 -41.41
N ASN A 3 -28.28 -1.33 -40.54
CA ASN A 3 -27.51 -2.43 -39.96
C ASN A 3 -26.17 -1.83 -39.49
N ASP A 4 -26.07 -1.41 -38.23
CA ASP A 4 -25.91 -2.23 -37.03
C ASP A 4 -24.45 -2.64 -36.78
N GLU A 5 -23.99 -2.20 -35.60
CA GLU A 5 -23.05 -2.93 -34.74
C GLU A 5 -21.60 -3.12 -35.23
N LYS A 6 -20.81 -2.06 -35.04
CA LYS A 6 -19.65 -2.21 -34.15
C LYS A 6 -19.70 -1.16 -33.06
N LYS A 7 -20.62 -1.40 -32.13
CA LYS A 7 -20.55 -0.89 -30.77
C LYS A 7 -19.38 -1.63 -30.12
N ASP A 8 -18.16 -1.20 -30.44
CA ASP A 8 -16.99 -1.62 -29.68
C ASP A 8 -17.16 -1.02 -28.29
N THR A 9 -17.80 -1.81 -27.45
CA THR A 9 -17.78 -1.79 -26.00
C THR A 9 -16.34 -1.88 -25.52
N ASN A 10 -15.54 -0.84 -25.74
CA ASN A 10 -14.33 -0.59 -24.98
C ASN A 10 -14.71 0.30 -23.79
N LEU A 11 -15.64 -0.24 -23.01
CA LEU A 11 -16.07 0.20 -21.68
C LEU A 11 -14.97 -0.17 -20.67
N THR A 12 -13.74 0.34 -20.81
CA THR A 12 -12.77 0.32 -19.71
C THR A 12 -11.72 1.39 -19.94
N GLY A 13 -11.92 2.56 -19.31
CA GLY A 13 -11.04 3.72 -19.44
C GLY A 13 -9.59 3.47 -18.97
N ALA A 14 -9.29 2.36 -18.29
CA ALA A 14 -7.93 1.87 -18.11
C ALA A 14 -7.78 0.46 -18.65
N ASN A 15 -6.76 0.21 -19.48
CA ASN A 15 -6.26 -1.14 -19.62
C ASN A 15 -5.82 -1.58 -18.22
N MET A 16 -6.47 -2.59 -17.65
CA MET A 16 -6.16 -3.14 -16.33
C MET A 16 -4.65 -3.43 -16.18
N THR A 17 -4.00 -3.78 -17.28
CA THR A 17 -2.56 -3.95 -17.41
C THR A 17 -1.75 -2.69 -17.07
N GLU A 18 -2.16 -1.49 -17.51
CA GLU A 18 -1.47 -0.22 -17.19
C GLU A 18 -1.54 0.10 -15.70
N VAL A 19 -2.73 -0.12 -15.10
CA VAL A 19 -2.95 0.06 -13.66
C VAL A 19 -2.04 -0.89 -12.89
N MET A 20 -2.00 -2.15 -13.31
CA MET A 20 -1.19 -3.17 -12.68
C MET A 20 0.30 -2.86 -12.81
N PHE A 21 0.79 -2.42 -13.97
CA PHE A 21 2.19 -2.03 -14.16
C PHE A 21 2.60 -0.82 -13.30
N PHE A 22 1.71 0.16 -13.16
CA PHE A 22 1.95 1.32 -12.30
C PHE A 22 2.06 0.90 -10.82
N LEU A 23 1.07 0.12 -10.32
CA LEU A 23 1.06 -0.41 -8.96
C LEU A 23 2.30 -1.28 -8.67
N ILE A 24 2.70 -2.12 -9.64
CA ILE A 24 3.88 -2.97 -9.52
C ILE A 24 5.16 -2.13 -9.41
N ARG A 25 5.28 -1.02 -10.12
CA ARG A 25 6.48 -0.16 -10.03
C ARG A 25 6.62 0.48 -8.66
N GLU A 26 5.53 0.98 -8.10
CA GLU A 26 5.54 1.54 -6.75
C GLU A 26 5.84 0.47 -5.71
N ILE A 27 5.17 -0.68 -5.78
CA ILE A 27 5.47 -1.82 -4.88
C ILE A 27 6.92 -2.28 -5.05
N ALA A 28 7.46 -2.32 -6.27
CA ALA A 28 8.85 -2.69 -6.52
C ALA A 28 9.82 -1.72 -5.83
N PHE A 29 9.54 -0.42 -5.84
CA PHE A 29 10.36 0.56 -5.13
C PHE A 29 10.31 0.38 -3.60
N ILE A 30 9.17 -0.04 -3.06
CA ILE A 30 8.98 -0.37 -1.64
C ILE A 30 9.70 -1.68 -1.27
N ILE A 31 9.54 -2.71 -2.10
CA ILE A 31 10.06 -4.07 -1.87
C ILE A 31 11.57 -4.14 -2.10
N LEU A 32 12.14 -3.34 -3.01
CA LEU A 32 13.56 -3.40 -3.33
C LEU A 32 14.47 -3.18 -2.09
N PRO A 33 14.31 -2.12 -1.27
CA PRO A 33 15.10 -1.95 -0.05
C PRO A 33 14.86 -3.08 0.97
N LEU A 34 13.65 -3.64 1.03
CA LEU A 34 13.34 -4.81 1.86
C LEU A 34 14.10 -6.05 1.39
N ILE A 35 14.19 -6.29 0.09
CA ILE A 35 14.97 -7.39 -0.49
C ILE A 35 16.45 -7.22 -0.14
N VAL A 36 17.00 -6.01 -0.30
CA VAL A 36 18.41 -5.75 0.03
C VAL A 36 18.70 -6.09 1.49
N ILE A 37 17.86 -5.63 2.42
CA ILE A 37 18.05 -5.91 3.85
C ILE A 37 17.83 -7.40 4.15
N SER A 38 16.86 -8.03 3.51
CA SER A 38 16.58 -9.47 3.68
C SER A 38 17.76 -10.34 3.27
N ILE A 39 18.45 -10.00 2.17
CA ILE A 39 19.65 -10.70 1.72
C ILE A 39 20.76 -10.60 2.78
N ILE A 40 20.99 -9.40 3.32
CA ILE A 40 22.01 -9.18 4.36
C ILE A 40 21.70 -10.03 5.60
N PHE A 41 20.44 -10.10 6.03
CA PHE A 41 20.02 -10.87 7.21
C PHE A 41 20.07 -12.38 7.02
N ILE A 42 19.67 -12.88 5.84
CA ILE A 42 19.75 -14.32 5.52
C ILE A 42 21.21 -14.79 5.53
N ILE A 43 22.13 -13.97 5.03
CA ILE A 43 23.56 -14.29 4.99
C ILE A 43 24.19 -14.24 6.40
N GLN A 44 23.79 -13.28 7.24
CA GLN A 44 24.42 -13.07 8.56
C GLN A 44 23.84 -13.94 9.69
N TYR A 45 22.56 -14.34 9.61
CA TYR A 45 21.85 -14.95 10.74
C TYR A 45 21.09 -16.23 10.36
N SER A 46 19.80 -16.12 10.05
CA SER A 46 18.92 -17.23 9.65
C SER A 46 17.60 -16.68 9.07
N LEU A 47 16.84 -17.50 8.33
CA LEU A 47 15.51 -17.12 7.83
C LEU A 47 14.54 -16.74 8.96
N THR A 48 14.65 -17.39 10.12
CA THR A 48 13.80 -17.08 11.27
C THR A 48 14.12 -15.72 11.86
N ALA A 49 15.39 -15.31 11.82
CA ALA A 49 15.82 -13.99 12.27
C ALA A 49 15.16 -12.87 11.44
N LEU A 50 14.85 -13.12 10.15
CA LEU A 50 14.14 -12.16 9.27
C LEU A 50 12.76 -11.75 9.82
N PHE A 51 12.04 -12.66 10.48
CA PHE A 51 10.73 -12.33 11.07
C PHE A 51 10.85 -11.45 12.32
N HIS A 52 12.02 -11.44 12.96
CA HIS A 52 12.29 -10.68 14.17
C HIS A 52 12.78 -9.27 13.86
N THR A 53 12.87 -8.89 12.60
CA THR A 53 13.46 -7.63 12.22
C THR A 53 12.36 -6.55 12.12
N PRO A 54 12.66 -5.27 12.42
CA PRO A 54 11.71 -4.16 12.39
C PRO A 54 11.18 -3.81 10.98
N GLU A 55 11.76 -4.37 9.94
CA GLU A 55 11.59 -4.03 8.53
C GLU A 55 10.16 -4.30 8.06
N TRP A 56 9.46 -5.28 8.64
CA TRP A 56 8.03 -5.52 8.34
C TRP A 56 7.16 -4.33 8.75
N SER A 57 7.46 -3.73 9.91
CA SER A 57 6.78 -2.53 10.39
C SER A 57 7.13 -1.31 9.54
N PHE A 58 8.40 -1.18 9.12
CA PHE A 58 8.83 -0.13 8.19
C PHE A 58 8.14 -0.25 6.82
N ALA A 59 8.07 -1.46 6.27
CA ALA A 59 7.38 -1.75 5.01
C ALA A 59 5.89 -1.41 5.09
N SER A 60 5.25 -1.75 6.22
CA SER A 60 3.84 -1.42 6.49
C SER A 60 3.62 0.10 6.47
N ALA A 61 4.48 0.85 7.18
CA ALA A 61 4.40 2.30 7.21
C ALA A 61 4.54 2.91 5.81
N LEU A 62 5.45 2.36 5.00
CA LEU A 62 5.66 2.81 3.64
C LEU A 62 4.45 2.51 2.75
N LEU A 63 3.85 1.32 2.84
CA LEU A 63 2.62 0.96 2.10
C LEU A 63 1.42 1.85 2.47
N PHE A 64 1.23 2.14 3.76
CA PHE A 64 0.18 3.07 4.19
C PHE A 64 0.46 4.50 3.70
N GLY A 65 1.71 4.97 3.80
CA GLY A 65 2.12 6.26 3.26
C GLY A 65 1.83 6.41 1.77
N GLN A 66 2.17 5.40 0.97
CA GLN A 66 1.89 5.40 -0.48
C GLN A 66 0.38 5.37 -0.78
N THR A 67 -0.40 4.65 0.04
CA THR A 67 -1.86 4.66 -0.08
C THR A 67 -2.43 6.06 0.17
N ILE A 68 -1.95 6.76 1.20
CA ILE A 68 -2.38 8.13 1.53
C ILE A 68 -2.07 9.09 0.38
N ILE A 69 -0.84 9.06 -0.16
CA ILE A 69 -0.43 9.92 -1.28
C ILE A 69 -1.38 9.76 -2.45
N ARG A 70 -1.74 8.52 -2.80
CA ARG A 70 -2.61 8.21 -3.92
C ARG A 70 -4.06 8.62 -3.69
N VAL A 71 -4.60 8.39 -2.50
CA VAL A 71 -5.94 8.88 -2.13
C VAL A 71 -5.98 10.41 -2.21
N SER A 72 -4.95 11.08 -1.73
CA SER A 72 -4.84 12.54 -1.82
C SER A 72 -4.72 13.04 -3.26
N SER A 73 -3.91 12.41 -4.10
CA SER A 73 -3.70 12.84 -5.49
C SER A 73 -4.94 12.61 -6.35
N ALA A 74 -5.60 11.46 -6.18
CA ALA A 74 -6.82 11.11 -6.90
C ALA A 74 -7.97 12.09 -6.62
N THR A 75 -7.95 12.75 -5.45
CA THR A 75 -9.05 13.61 -5.00
C THR A 75 -8.75 15.10 -5.03
N ALA A 76 -7.52 15.50 -5.40
CA ALA A 76 -7.08 16.88 -5.46
C ALA A 76 -7.89 17.77 -6.43
N GLY A 77 -8.55 17.18 -7.44
CA GLY A 77 -9.44 17.88 -8.38
C GLY A 77 -10.89 18.07 -7.89
N TYR A 78 -11.32 17.35 -6.83
CA TYR A 78 -12.72 17.21 -6.49
C TYR A 78 -13.12 17.96 -5.22
N LYS A 79 -13.53 19.23 -5.36
CA LYS A 79 -13.96 20.07 -4.21
C LYS A 79 -15.07 19.45 -3.35
N ASN A 80 -16.01 18.70 -3.92
CA ASN A 80 -17.13 18.10 -3.17
C ASN A 80 -16.79 16.77 -2.47
N LYS A 81 -15.60 16.19 -2.67
CA LYS A 81 -15.20 14.92 -2.06
C LYS A 81 -14.07 15.07 -1.03
N VAL A 82 -13.61 16.30 -0.78
CA VAL A 82 -12.46 16.58 0.11
C VAL A 82 -12.69 16.07 1.54
N ASP A 83 -13.87 16.30 2.12
CA ASP A 83 -14.13 15.90 3.51
C ASP A 83 -14.16 14.37 3.70
N ILE A 84 -14.78 13.65 2.78
CA ILE A 84 -14.82 12.18 2.80
C ILE A 84 -13.41 11.61 2.64
N THR A 85 -12.62 12.20 1.74
CA THR A 85 -11.23 11.81 1.46
C THR A 85 -10.34 12.03 2.68
N ASN A 86 -10.46 13.18 3.32
CA ASN A 86 -9.72 13.50 4.55
C ASN A 86 -10.10 12.54 5.68
N GLY A 87 -11.35 12.10 5.75
CA GLY A 87 -11.79 11.05 6.67
C GLY A 87 -11.07 9.72 6.42
N PHE A 88 -11.04 9.25 5.17
CA PHE A 88 -10.32 8.02 4.81
C PHE A 88 -8.82 8.10 5.10
N ILE A 89 -8.18 9.21 4.72
CA ILE A 89 -6.75 9.44 5.01
C ILE A 89 -6.52 9.40 6.52
N SER A 90 -7.36 10.07 7.30
CA SER A 90 -7.26 10.08 8.76
C SER A 90 -7.39 8.67 9.36
N ILE A 91 -8.31 7.85 8.86
CA ILE A 91 -8.47 6.45 9.29
C ILE A 91 -7.21 5.63 8.95
N ILE A 92 -6.66 5.77 7.74
CA ILE A 92 -5.44 5.07 7.33
C ILE A 92 -4.25 5.48 8.21
N ILE A 93 -4.15 6.77 8.56
CA ILE A 93 -3.10 7.26 9.45
C ILE A 93 -3.24 6.64 10.84
N VAL A 94 -4.42 6.76 11.46
CA VAL A 94 -4.61 6.37 12.86
C VAL A 94 -4.60 4.85 13.04
N LEU A 95 -5.19 4.09 12.11
CA LEU A 95 -5.29 2.62 12.23
C LEU A 95 -4.15 1.86 11.52
N GLY A 96 -3.45 2.49 10.58
CA GLY A 96 -2.39 1.85 9.80
C GLY A 96 -1.01 2.43 10.09
N LEU A 97 -0.82 3.72 9.75
CA LEU A 97 0.49 4.36 9.81
C LEU A 97 1.04 4.47 11.24
N VAL A 98 0.23 4.99 12.17
CA VAL A 98 0.63 5.17 13.57
C VAL A 98 0.99 3.83 14.24
N PRO A 99 0.17 2.77 14.12
CA PRO A 99 0.54 1.44 14.62
C PRO A 99 1.81 0.88 13.97
N SER A 100 2.00 1.10 12.65
CA SER A 100 3.22 0.65 11.94
C SER A 100 4.46 1.30 12.54
N LEU A 101 4.42 2.61 12.75
CA LEU A 101 5.54 3.35 13.35
C LEU A 101 5.74 2.95 14.82
N THR A 102 4.65 2.69 15.55
CA THR A 102 4.72 2.23 16.94
C THR A 102 5.44 0.88 17.04
N PHE A 103 5.02 -0.11 16.24
CA PHE A 103 5.69 -1.42 16.21
C PHE A 103 7.13 -1.33 15.71
N LEU A 104 7.40 -0.49 14.71
CA LEU A 104 8.75 -0.21 14.25
C LEU A 104 9.64 0.29 15.40
N THR A 105 9.18 1.30 16.14
CA THR A 105 9.91 1.84 17.29
C THR A 105 10.08 0.81 18.40
N LEU A 106 9.03 0.06 18.75
CA LEU A 106 9.13 -0.98 19.77
C LEU A 106 10.14 -2.07 19.39
N MET A 107 10.14 -2.51 18.13
CA MET A 107 11.09 -3.52 17.62
C MET A 107 12.54 -3.01 17.59
N LEU A 108 12.74 -1.69 17.45
CA LEU A 108 14.08 -1.07 17.49
C LEU A 108 14.59 -0.82 18.92
N VAL A 109 13.70 -0.62 19.89
CA VAL A 109 14.06 -0.27 21.27
C VAL A 109 14.18 -1.51 22.17
N LEU A 110 13.46 -2.58 21.86
CA LEU A 110 13.49 -3.81 22.65
C LEU A 110 14.60 -4.75 22.15
N ASP A 111 15.57 -5.06 23.02
CA ASP A 111 16.63 -6.03 22.70
C ASP A 111 16.09 -7.45 22.46
N THR A 112 14.98 -7.79 23.13
CA THR A 112 14.28 -9.08 22.99
C THR A 112 12.78 -8.84 22.81
N PRO A 113 12.32 -8.59 21.57
CA PRO A 113 10.92 -8.32 21.32
C PRO A 113 10.06 -9.55 21.64
N PRO A 114 8.92 -9.39 22.34
CA PRO A 114 8.03 -10.50 22.66
C PRO A 114 7.42 -11.07 21.38
N ILE A 115 7.18 -12.38 21.34
CA ILE A 115 6.66 -13.08 20.15
C ILE A 115 5.35 -12.46 19.63
N GLY A 116 4.51 -11.95 20.53
CA GLY A 116 3.26 -11.30 20.17
C GLY A 116 3.45 -10.03 19.35
N LEU A 117 4.52 -9.27 19.61
CA LEU A 117 4.86 -8.06 18.85
C LEU A 117 5.32 -8.43 17.43
N ILE A 118 6.09 -9.51 17.30
CA ILE A 118 6.53 -10.04 16.01
C ILE A 118 5.33 -10.46 15.14
N TYR A 119 4.38 -11.21 15.70
CA TYR A 119 3.19 -11.58 14.96
C TYR A 119 2.32 -10.36 14.62
N ALA A 120 2.19 -9.40 15.54
CA ALA A 120 1.43 -8.19 15.30
C ALA A 120 1.98 -7.37 14.12
N GLN A 121 3.30 -7.19 14.00
CA GLN A 121 3.88 -6.48 12.85
C GLN A 121 3.66 -7.20 11.52
N ILE A 122 3.71 -8.54 11.50
CA ILE A 122 3.48 -9.32 10.27
C ILE A 122 2.00 -9.23 9.87
N CYS A 123 1.08 -9.35 10.82
CA CYS A 123 -0.35 -9.14 10.56
C CYS A 123 -0.63 -7.74 10.02
N LEU A 124 0.02 -6.71 10.59
CA LEU A 124 -0.09 -5.33 10.13
C LEU A 124 0.45 -5.16 8.71
N PHE A 125 1.55 -5.82 8.36
CA PHE A 125 2.12 -5.80 7.02
C PHE A 125 1.18 -6.42 5.99
N ILE A 126 0.60 -7.57 6.30
CA ILE A 126 -0.40 -8.21 5.45
C ILE A 126 -1.60 -7.28 5.25
N LEU A 127 -2.10 -6.67 6.32
CA LEU A 127 -3.18 -5.68 6.25
C LEU A 127 -2.80 -4.46 5.38
N ALA A 128 -1.56 -3.99 5.47
CA ALA A 128 -1.06 -2.89 4.66
C ALA A 128 -1.07 -3.23 3.16
N ILE A 129 -0.65 -4.45 2.80
CA ILE A 129 -0.73 -4.95 1.42
C ILE A 129 -2.18 -4.95 0.93
N PHE A 130 -3.09 -5.56 1.69
CA PHE A 130 -4.51 -5.61 1.30
C PHE A 130 -5.10 -4.22 1.14
N THR A 131 -4.82 -3.32 2.08
CA THR A 131 -5.29 -1.93 2.03
C THR A 131 -4.75 -1.19 0.81
N TYR A 132 -3.45 -1.36 0.51
CA TYR A 132 -2.80 -0.74 -0.65
C TYR A 132 -3.44 -1.22 -1.97
N PHE A 133 -3.73 -2.52 -2.11
CA PHE A 133 -4.38 -3.04 -3.32
C PHE A 133 -5.84 -2.62 -3.44
N LEU A 134 -6.63 -2.75 -2.37
CA LEU A 134 -8.07 -2.44 -2.39
C LEU A 134 -8.32 -0.95 -2.57
N LEU A 135 -7.75 -0.11 -1.71
CA LEU A 135 -7.98 1.33 -1.76
C LEU A 135 -7.19 1.97 -2.89
N GLY A 136 -5.96 1.51 -3.14
CA GLY A 136 -5.16 2.02 -4.26
C GLY A 136 -5.80 1.75 -5.61
N GLY A 137 -6.34 0.55 -5.82
CA GLY A 137 -7.07 0.21 -7.03
C GLY A 137 -8.37 1.01 -7.19
N ALA A 138 -9.15 1.14 -6.10
CA ALA A 138 -10.41 1.88 -6.13
C ALA A 138 -10.23 3.37 -6.47
N PHE A 139 -9.25 4.04 -5.86
CA PHE A 139 -9.00 5.46 -6.12
C PHE A 139 -8.35 5.72 -7.47
N TYR A 140 -7.54 4.80 -7.99
CA TYR A 140 -7.01 4.90 -9.34
C TYR A 140 -8.13 4.87 -10.40
N ALA A 141 -9.14 4.03 -10.22
CA ALA A 141 -10.29 3.97 -11.12
C ALA A 141 -11.05 5.30 -11.18
N ILE A 142 -11.22 5.95 -10.02
CA ILE A 142 -11.90 7.25 -9.89
C ILE A 142 -11.08 8.36 -10.58
N GLU A 143 -9.76 8.42 -10.38
CA GLU A 143 -8.90 9.45 -11.01
C GLU A 143 -8.96 9.40 -12.54
N LYS A 144 -9.11 8.20 -13.12
CA LYS A 144 -9.13 8.04 -14.59
C LYS A 144 -10.48 8.36 -15.22
N GLU A 145 -11.58 8.25 -14.47
CA GLU A 145 -12.89 8.70 -14.94
C GLU A 145 -12.97 10.23 -15.08
N ASP A 146 -12.15 10.98 -14.33
CA ASP A 146 -12.15 12.46 -14.34
C ASP A 146 -11.43 13.09 -15.53
N LYS A 147 -10.38 12.44 -16.02
CA LYS A 147 -9.53 12.99 -17.09
C LYS A 147 -10.14 12.81 -18.48
N LYS A 148 -11.44 12.50 -18.57
CA LYS A 148 -12.23 12.39 -19.81
C LYS A 148 -13.20 13.57 -19.92
#